data_AF-B5LGI9-F1
#
_entry.id   AF-B5LGI9-F1
#
_cell.length_a   1.000
_cell.length_b   1.000
_cell.length_c   1.000
_cell.angle_alpha   90.00
_cell.angle_beta   90.00
_cell.angle_gamma   90.00
#
_symmetry.space_group_name_H-M   'P 1'
#
loop_
_entity.id
_entity.type
_entity.pdbx_description
1 polymer ?
#
loop_
_entity_poly.entity_id
_entity_poly.type
_entity_poly.pdbx_seq_one_letter_code
_entity_poly.pdbx_strand_id
1 'polypeptide(L)'
;MVKPGPRGGSGGGDGIDHQSAKHLLDSIGEKVYKEKVQSDAETYKDALKGKLQHATEDSSELVGNIETCKLVDDYYTKRLKGKRYPCEKRSPIRFSDESRSQCTHNRIKDNETHDNNCGACAPYRRLSVCDYNLEKMGTKKIDNTHKLLAEVCLAAKYEAESLEKYRAQYDSKYHDTGFTICTALARSFADIGDIIRGKDLYLGDKGEKLKLEDNLKKIFAKIHSDVTNGRNGRNGEAAKARYQNDTKNYFQLREDWWNANRQEIWKALTCDAPGNAQYFRNACSEGKTATKGKCRCDGKNADQVPTYFDYVPQFLRWFEEWAED
;
A
#
# COMPACT_ATOMS: atom_id res chain seq x y z
N MET A 1 33.23 21.44 -34.22
CA MET A 1 32.60 21.18 -32.91
C MET A 1 31.31 21.99 -32.84
N VAL A 2 30.17 21.37 -33.12
CA VAL A 2 28.85 22.02 -33.05
C VAL A 2 28.21 21.62 -31.72
N LYS A 3 27.88 22.61 -30.88
CA LYS A 3 27.12 22.38 -29.64
C LYS A 3 25.68 21.96 -30.00
N PRO A 4 25.11 20.91 -29.40
CA PRO A 4 23.68 20.68 -29.54
C PRO A 4 22.92 21.69 -28.66
N GLY A 5 22.07 22.50 -29.30
CA GLY A 5 21.09 23.36 -28.63
C GLY A 5 19.95 22.56 -28.01
N PRO A 6 19.12 23.21 -27.16
CA PRO A 6 18.05 22.54 -26.43
C PRO A 6 16.94 22.13 -27.40
N ARG A 7 16.70 20.82 -27.52
CA ARG A 7 15.51 20.30 -28.20
C ARG A 7 14.30 20.48 -27.27
N GLY A 8 13.63 21.62 -27.40
CA GLY A 8 12.23 21.74 -27.04
C GLY A 8 11.41 20.88 -28.00
N GLY A 9 10.93 19.73 -27.52
CA GLY A 9 10.04 18.84 -28.25
C GLY A 9 8.65 18.86 -27.61
N SER A 10 7.74 19.62 -28.21
CA SER A 10 6.30 19.42 -28.03
C SER A 10 5.91 18.15 -28.81
N GLY A 11 5.81 17.03 -28.13
CA GLY A 11 5.37 15.75 -28.70
C GLY A 11 4.22 15.18 -27.89
N GLY A 12 3.06 14.98 -28.54
CA GLY A 12 1.98 14.16 -28.00
C GLY A 12 2.44 12.71 -27.89
N GLY A 13 3.18 12.41 -26.83
CA GLY A 13 3.49 11.05 -26.41
C GLY A 13 2.28 10.42 -25.75
N ASP A 14 2.28 9.09 -25.66
CA ASP A 14 1.26 8.32 -24.95
C ASP A 14 1.17 8.63 -23.45
N GLY A 15 1.98 9.56 -22.92
CA GLY A 15 2.02 9.92 -21.50
C GLY A 15 2.72 8.89 -20.62
N ILE A 16 3.50 7.98 -21.22
CA ILE A 16 4.30 6.98 -20.51
C ILE A 16 5.74 7.48 -20.38
N ASP A 17 6.29 7.38 -19.17
CA ASP A 17 7.69 7.70 -18.90
C ASP A 17 8.57 6.46 -19.08
N HIS A 18 9.47 6.49 -20.07
CA HIS A 18 10.35 5.38 -20.42
C HIS A 18 11.75 5.48 -19.78
N GLN A 19 11.98 6.36 -18.81
CA GLN A 19 13.31 6.60 -18.24
C GLN A 19 13.91 5.36 -17.54
N SER A 20 13.09 4.56 -16.86
CA SER A 20 13.49 3.26 -16.30
C SER A 20 12.27 2.36 -16.08
N ALA A 21 12.47 1.11 -15.69
CA ALA A 21 11.39 0.17 -15.40
C ALA A 21 10.39 0.73 -14.37
N LYS A 22 10.85 1.31 -13.25
CA LYS A 22 9.96 1.97 -12.29
C LYS A 22 9.17 3.14 -12.86
N HIS A 23 9.75 3.96 -13.73
CA HIS A 23 9.04 5.08 -14.38
C HIS A 23 7.95 4.58 -15.32
N LEU A 24 8.28 3.54 -16.10
CA LEU A 24 7.36 2.89 -17.03
C LEU A 24 6.17 2.30 -16.28
N LEU A 25 6.46 1.46 -15.28
CA LEU A 25 5.45 0.76 -14.50
C LEU A 25 4.55 1.75 -13.75
N ASP A 26 5.11 2.76 -13.09
CA ASP A 26 4.32 3.78 -12.37
C ASP A 26 3.42 4.58 -13.32
N SER A 27 3.90 4.93 -14.52
CA SER A 27 3.11 5.63 -15.54
C SER A 27 1.94 4.78 -16.07
N ILE A 28 2.17 3.47 -16.27
CA ILE A 28 1.11 2.54 -16.66
C ILE A 28 0.10 2.37 -15.51
N GLY A 29 0.58 2.22 -14.27
CA GLY A 29 -0.27 2.16 -13.09
C GLY A 29 -1.16 3.41 -12.95
N GLU A 30 -0.63 4.59 -13.25
CA GLU A 30 -1.39 5.85 -13.26
C GLU A 30 -2.53 5.82 -14.28
N LYS A 31 -2.28 5.32 -15.50
CA LYS A 31 -3.32 5.15 -16.51
C LYS A 31 -4.41 4.18 -16.04
N VAL A 32 -4.02 3.00 -15.55
CA VAL A 32 -4.96 2.02 -14.99
C VAL A 32 -5.81 2.65 -13.90
N TYR A 33 -5.19 3.40 -12.99
CA TYR A 33 -5.89 4.10 -11.93
C TYR A 33 -6.94 5.08 -12.46
N LYS A 34 -6.54 5.99 -13.35
CA LYS A 34 -7.42 7.04 -13.89
C LYS A 34 -8.54 6.48 -14.74
N GLU A 35 -8.26 5.46 -15.55
CA GLU A 35 -9.21 4.92 -16.53
C GLU A 35 -10.17 3.86 -15.97
N LYS A 36 -9.76 3.13 -14.93
CA LYS A 36 -10.53 1.96 -14.44
C LYS A 36 -10.94 2.04 -12.98
N VAL A 37 -10.24 2.83 -12.17
CA VAL A 37 -10.41 2.78 -10.70
C VAL A 37 -11.03 4.06 -10.17
N GLN A 38 -10.56 5.21 -10.64
CA GLN A 38 -11.04 6.50 -10.16
C GLN A 38 -12.52 6.72 -10.49
N SER A 39 -12.93 6.46 -11.74
CA SER A 39 -14.30 6.63 -12.20
C SER A 39 -15.29 5.73 -11.48
N ASP A 40 -14.93 4.47 -11.27
CA ASP A 40 -15.84 3.46 -10.73
C ASP A 40 -16.05 3.71 -9.23
N ALA A 41 -14.99 4.12 -8.53
CA ALA A 41 -14.98 4.24 -7.07
C ALA A 41 -15.77 5.41 -6.50
N GLU A 42 -15.93 6.50 -7.24
CA GLU A 42 -16.54 7.73 -6.71
C GLU A 42 -17.95 7.53 -6.16
N THR A 43 -18.71 6.56 -6.69
CA THR A 43 -20.12 6.33 -6.29
C THR A 43 -20.27 5.75 -4.87
N TYR A 44 -19.32 4.95 -4.40
CA TYR A 44 -19.41 4.22 -3.11
C TYR A 44 -18.23 4.52 -2.18
N LYS A 45 -17.30 5.38 -2.61
CA LYS A 45 -16.13 5.82 -1.84
C LYS A 45 -16.50 6.25 -0.43
N ASP A 46 -17.56 7.04 -0.26
CA ASP A 46 -17.96 7.58 1.05
C ASP A 46 -18.43 6.50 2.02
N ALA A 47 -19.07 5.44 1.53
CA ALA A 47 -19.51 4.31 2.36
C ALA A 47 -18.32 3.46 2.85
N LEU A 48 -17.23 3.42 2.07
CA LEU A 48 -16.04 2.63 2.37
C LEU A 48 -14.94 3.43 3.07
N LYS A 49 -14.97 4.76 2.98
CA LYS A 49 -13.94 5.63 3.54
C LYS A 49 -13.90 5.50 5.06
N GLY A 50 -12.78 5.00 5.56
CA GLY A 50 -12.46 4.97 6.96
C GLY A 50 -12.25 6.38 7.51
N LYS A 51 -12.55 6.55 8.79
CA LYS A 51 -12.37 7.80 9.52
C LYS A 51 -11.64 7.42 10.80
N LEU A 52 -10.37 7.77 10.90
CA LEU A 52 -9.51 7.35 12.00
C LEU A 52 -10.08 7.78 13.37
N GLN A 53 -10.75 8.93 13.45
CA GLN A 53 -11.43 9.37 14.68
C GLN A 53 -12.52 8.42 15.18
N HIS A 54 -13.12 7.61 14.30
CA HIS A 54 -14.18 6.66 14.64
C HIS A 54 -13.67 5.21 14.79
N ALA A 55 -12.36 4.98 14.73
CA ALA A 55 -11.79 3.66 14.97
C ALA A 55 -11.97 3.18 16.43
N THR A 56 -12.45 4.06 17.32
CA THR A 56 -12.68 3.83 18.75
C THR A 56 -13.96 4.55 19.18
N GLU A 57 -14.65 4.02 20.19
CA GLU A 57 -16.05 4.38 20.54
C GLU A 57 -16.28 5.82 21.07
N ASP A 58 -15.25 6.68 21.19
CA ASP A 58 -15.38 8.07 21.65
C ASP A 58 -14.77 9.10 20.66
N SER A 59 -15.58 10.10 20.30
CA SER A 59 -15.30 11.12 19.29
C SER A 59 -14.56 12.36 19.81
N SER A 60 -13.70 12.93 18.96
CA SER A 60 -13.60 14.39 18.78
C SER A 60 -13.02 14.71 17.39
N GLU A 61 -13.42 15.85 16.83
CA GLU A 61 -13.09 16.37 15.49
C GLU A 61 -11.74 17.11 15.46
N LEU A 62 -10.96 17.02 14.36
CA LEU A 62 -10.54 18.15 13.49
C LEU A 62 -9.51 17.76 12.41
N VAL A 63 -9.95 17.71 11.14
CA VAL A 63 -9.19 17.32 9.93
C VAL A 63 -7.86 18.08 9.69
N GLY A 64 -6.71 17.38 9.62
CA GLY A 64 -5.43 17.91 9.10
C GLY A 64 -4.30 16.90 8.83
N ASN A 65 -3.28 17.26 8.04
CA ASN A 65 -2.17 16.34 7.64
C ASN A 65 -1.24 15.90 8.79
N ILE A 66 -1.15 16.70 9.86
CA ILE A 66 -0.48 16.36 11.12
C ILE A 66 -1.38 15.44 11.97
N GLU A 67 -2.67 15.41 11.66
CA GLU A 67 -3.68 14.64 12.38
C GLU A 67 -3.60 13.16 12.04
N THR A 68 -3.42 12.71 10.79
CA THR A 68 -3.37 11.26 10.47
C THR A 68 -2.33 10.53 11.31
N CYS A 69 -1.08 11.01 11.33
CA CYS A 69 0.01 10.40 12.12
C CYS A 69 -0.33 10.41 13.62
N LYS A 70 -0.81 11.54 14.13
CA LYS A 70 -1.22 11.68 15.54
C LYS A 70 -2.41 10.79 15.90
N LEU A 71 -3.38 10.61 15.00
CA LEU A 71 -4.55 9.77 15.20
C LEU A 71 -4.17 8.30 15.21
N VAL A 72 -3.23 7.88 14.36
CA VAL A 72 -2.67 6.53 14.40
C VAL A 72 -1.92 6.31 15.73
N ASP A 73 -1.11 7.27 16.15
CA ASP A 73 -0.39 7.22 17.42
C ASP A 73 -1.35 7.20 18.63
N ASP A 74 -2.41 8.02 18.60
CA ASP A 74 -3.44 8.09 19.65
C ASP A 74 -4.28 6.81 19.70
N TYR A 75 -4.70 6.30 18.54
CA TYR A 75 -5.34 4.99 18.43
C TYR A 75 -4.49 3.93 19.12
N TYR A 76 -3.18 3.93 18.83
CA TYR A 76 -2.25 2.97 19.37
C TYR A 76 -1.99 3.12 20.88
N THR A 77 -1.66 4.33 21.33
CA THR A 77 -1.15 4.60 22.68
C THR A 77 -2.26 4.76 23.71
N LYS A 78 -3.36 5.40 23.34
CA LYS A 78 -4.42 5.80 24.28
C LYS A 78 -5.63 4.87 24.23
N ARG A 79 -5.89 4.24 23.09
CA ARG A 79 -7.21 3.64 22.83
C ARG A 79 -7.18 2.12 22.61
N LEU A 80 -6.02 1.53 22.38
CA LEU A 80 -5.86 0.08 22.33
C LEU A 80 -5.61 -0.51 23.73
N LYS A 81 -6.46 -1.47 24.15
CA LYS A 81 -6.29 -2.24 25.40
C LYS A 81 -5.11 -3.24 25.38
N GLY A 82 -4.11 -3.02 24.53
CA GLY A 82 -2.93 -3.88 24.42
C GLY A 82 -2.00 -3.42 23.32
N LYS A 83 -0.69 -3.52 23.57
CA LYS A 83 0.36 -3.17 22.61
C LYS A 83 0.22 -4.02 21.33
N ARG A 84 0.64 -3.42 20.23
CA ARG A 84 0.64 -3.95 18.88
C ARG A 84 2.08 -3.84 18.43
N TYR A 85 2.57 -4.89 17.82
CA TYR A 85 3.94 -4.92 17.32
C TYR A 85 3.87 -5.34 15.86
N PRO A 86 3.59 -4.41 14.92
CA PRO A 86 3.43 -4.75 13.51
C PRO A 86 4.65 -5.47 12.91
N CYS A 87 5.86 -5.16 13.40
CA CYS A 87 7.10 -5.81 12.98
C CYS A 87 7.50 -7.02 13.87
N GLU A 88 6.66 -7.48 14.79
CA GLU A 88 7.00 -8.65 15.61
C GLU A 88 7.14 -9.90 14.75
N LYS A 89 8.13 -10.74 15.07
CA LYS A 89 8.51 -11.92 14.27
C LYS A 89 8.92 -11.59 12.82
N ARG A 90 9.30 -10.34 12.54
CA ARG A 90 9.99 -9.96 11.31
C ARG A 90 11.49 -9.90 11.56
N SER A 91 12.27 -10.23 10.55
CA SER A 91 13.72 -10.15 10.66
C SER A 91 14.14 -8.69 10.80
N PRO A 92 15.04 -8.35 11.74
CA PRO A 92 15.65 -7.02 11.78
C PRO A 92 16.64 -6.80 10.63
N ILE A 93 17.08 -7.88 9.97
CA ILE A 93 17.97 -7.86 8.80
C ILE A 93 17.10 -8.20 7.57
N ARG A 94 16.92 -7.24 6.65
CA ARG A 94 16.21 -7.49 5.39
C ARG A 94 17.13 -7.58 4.14
N PHE A 95 18.43 -7.80 4.31
CA PHE A 95 19.42 -7.96 3.21
C PHE A 95 20.28 -9.22 3.36
N SER A 96 19.62 -10.35 3.54
CA SER A 96 20.34 -11.62 3.55
C SER A 96 19.79 -12.52 2.47
N ASP A 97 20.66 -12.83 1.52
CA ASP A 97 20.51 -13.90 0.53
C ASP A 97 20.50 -15.30 1.15
N GLU A 98 20.78 -15.40 2.45
CA GLU A 98 20.64 -16.64 3.22
C GLU A 98 19.24 -17.25 3.12
N SER A 99 18.20 -16.44 2.84
CA SER A 99 16.84 -16.95 2.64
C SER A 99 16.64 -17.41 1.19
N ARG A 100 17.02 -18.65 0.87
CA ARG A 100 16.87 -19.32 -0.45
C ARG A 100 15.43 -19.68 -0.84
N SER A 101 14.45 -19.30 -0.04
CA SER A 101 13.05 -19.72 -0.16
C SER A 101 12.12 -18.61 -0.67
N GLN A 102 12.68 -17.48 -1.08
CA GLN A 102 11.95 -16.34 -1.58
C GLN A 102 11.31 -16.54 -2.97
N CYS A 103 11.78 -17.55 -3.71
CA CYS A 103 11.23 -17.97 -5.01
C CYS A 103 10.55 -19.34 -4.98
N THR A 104 10.47 -20.01 -3.81
CA THR A 104 10.01 -21.40 -3.77
C THR A 104 8.49 -21.50 -3.96
N HIS A 105 8.06 -22.51 -4.71
CA HIS A 105 6.64 -22.68 -5.07
C HIS A 105 5.71 -22.80 -3.86
N ASN A 106 6.19 -23.36 -2.74
CA ASN A 106 5.42 -23.51 -1.52
C ASN A 106 5.26 -22.21 -0.71
N ARG A 107 5.93 -21.12 -1.12
CA ARG A 107 5.84 -19.80 -0.50
C ARG A 107 5.21 -18.75 -1.40
N ILE A 108 4.96 -19.08 -2.66
CA ILE A 108 4.39 -18.18 -3.66
C ILE A 108 3.17 -18.85 -4.27
N LYS A 109 1.99 -18.25 -4.06
CA LYS A 109 0.67 -18.82 -4.35
C LYS A 109 0.51 -19.36 -5.78
N ASP A 110 1.08 -18.66 -6.75
CA ASP A 110 0.85 -18.90 -8.17
C ASP A 110 2.09 -19.50 -8.88
N ASN A 111 3.07 -20.00 -8.12
CA ASN A 111 4.19 -20.75 -8.68
C ASN A 111 3.73 -22.20 -8.90
N GLU A 112 3.25 -22.49 -10.11
CA GLU A 112 2.60 -23.76 -10.46
C GLU A 112 3.57 -24.95 -10.59
N THR A 113 4.85 -24.70 -10.89
CA THR A 113 5.83 -25.77 -11.04
C THR A 113 6.52 -26.08 -9.71
N HIS A 114 6.40 -27.33 -9.24
CA HIS A 114 7.06 -27.81 -8.02
C HIS A 114 8.60 -27.94 -8.14
N ASP A 115 9.18 -27.41 -9.21
CA ASP A 115 10.61 -27.48 -9.53
C ASP A 115 11.37 -26.18 -9.23
N ASN A 116 10.67 -25.10 -8.83
CA ASN A 116 11.22 -23.77 -8.58
C ASN A 116 12.00 -23.16 -9.78
N ASN A 117 11.81 -23.68 -11.00
CA ASN A 117 12.49 -23.17 -12.20
C ASN A 117 11.77 -21.98 -12.85
N CYS A 118 10.49 -21.77 -12.51
CA CYS A 118 9.65 -20.71 -13.03
C CYS A 118 8.77 -20.14 -11.90
N GLY A 119 8.62 -18.82 -11.85
CA GLY A 119 7.74 -18.18 -10.88
C GLY A 119 8.16 -16.78 -10.46
N ALA A 120 7.39 -16.21 -9.54
CA ALA A 120 7.73 -14.95 -8.89
C ALA A 120 8.72 -15.19 -7.73
N CYS A 121 9.54 -14.19 -7.45
CA CYS A 121 10.43 -14.14 -6.29
C CYS A 121 10.02 -12.96 -5.41
N ALA A 122 9.62 -13.22 -4.16
CA ALA A 122 9.34 -12.15 -3.21
C ALA A 122 10.67 -11.43 -2.84
N PRO A 123 10.76 -10.11 -2.95
CA PRO A 123 11.97 -9.37 -2.58
C PRO A 123 12.16 -9.41 -1.06
N TYR A 124 13.40 -9.25 -0.58
CA TYR A 124 13.70 -9.38 0.85
C TYR A 124 12.91 -8.40 1.73
N ARG A 125 12.65 -7.20 1.20
CA ARG A 125 11.76 -6.21 1.82
C ARG A 125 10.38 -6.79 2.08
N ARG A 126 9.77 -7.45 1.08
CA ARG A 126 8.44 -8.06 1.19
C ARG A 126 8.40 -9.14 2.27
N LEU A 127 9.42 -9.99 2.36
CA LEU A 127 9.47 -11.10 3.34
C LEU A 127 9.29 -10.61 4.79
N SER A 128 9.75 -9.39 5.09
CA SER A 128 9.75 -8.81 6.43
C SER A 128 8.80 -7.62 6.62
N VAL A 129 7.79 -7.45 5.73
CA VAL A 129 6.78 -6.40 5.88
C VAL A 129 6.12 -6.46 7.27
N CYS A 130 5.98 -5.29 7.90
CA CYS A 130 5.41 -5.14 9.24
C CYS A 130 3.88 -5.27 9.28
N ASP A 131 3.36 -6.48 9.03
CA ASP A 131 1.94 -6.81 9.00
C ASP A 131 1.49 -7.78 10.12
N TYR A 132 2.31 -8.01 11.15
CA TYR A 132 2.00 -8.98 12.21
C TYR A 132 0.73 -8.61 13.00
N ASN A 133 0.47 -7.31 13.19
CA ASN A 133 -0.77 -6.86 13.82
C ASN A 133 -2.01 -7.26 13.00
N LEU A 134 -1.87 -7.36 11.67
CA LEU A 134 -2.90 -7.81 10.73
C LEU A 134 -3.14 -9.33 10.86
N GLU A 135 -2.08 -10.14 11.00
CA GLU A 135 -2.17 -11.59 11.25
C GLU A 135 -2.94 -11.92 12.55
N LYS A 136 -2.88 -11.01 13.52
CA LYS A 136 -3.54 -11.11 14.83
C LYS A 136 -4.92 -10.45 14.89
N MET A 137 -5.46 -9.95 13.77
CA MET A 137 -6.75 -9.28 13.78
C MET A 137 -7.92 -10.20 14.14
N GLY A 138 -7.84 -11.49 13.82
CA GLY A 138 -8.89 -12.45 14.15
C GLY A 138 -9.17 -12.63 15.65
N THR A 139 -8.25 -12.21 16.53
CA THR A 139 -8.46 -12.23 17.99
C THR A 139 -9.01 -10.90 18.52
N LYS A 140 -9.32 -9.94 17.65
CA LYS A 140 -9.74 -8.58 18.00
C LYS A 140 -11.13 -8.30 17.44
N LYS A 141 -11.86 -7.36 18.05
CA LYS A 141 -13.16 -6.88 17.54
C LYS A 141 -12.96 -5.81 16.46
N ILE A 142 -12.46 -6.24 15.30
CA ILE A 142 -12.38 -5.44 14.08
C ILE A 142 -13.56 -5.85 13.19
N ASP A 143 -14.47 -4.92 12.98
CA ASP A 143 -15.79 -5.19 12.41
C ASP A 143 -16.31 -4.07 11.51
N ASN A 144 -15.54 -3.01 11.30
CA ASN A 144 -15.92 -1.89 10.44
C ASN A 144 -14.71 -1.30 9.70
N THR A 145 -14.99 -0.44 8.73
CA THR A 145 -13.97 0.24 7.90
C THR A 145 -13.00 1.09 8.73
N HIS A 146 -13.49 1.79 9.76
CA HIS A 146 -12.68 2.71 10.56
C HIS A 146 -11.59 1.98 11.35
N LYS A 147 -11.94 0.86 12.01
CA LYS A 147 -11.00 0.02 12.75
C LYS A 147 -10.01 -0.67 11.83
N LEU A 148 -10.47 -1.14 10.66
CA LEU A 148 -9.58 -1.73 9.66
C LEU A 148 -8.56 -0.68 9.18
N LEU A 149 -9.02 0.54 8.84
CA LEU A 149 -8.13 1.62 8.44
C LEU A 149 -7.06 1.89 9.49
N ALA A 150 -7.43 1.97 10.77
CA ALA A 150 -6.49 2.23 11.85
C ALA A 150 -5.41 1.13 11.99
N GLU A 151 -5.77 -0.15 11.89
CA GLU A 151 -4.80 -1.25 11.95
C GLU A 151 -3.89 -1.29 10.71
N VAL A 152 -4.40 -0.92 9.53
CA VAL A 152 -3.61 -0.83 8.29
C VAL A 152 -2.66 0.36 8.32
N CYS A 153 -3.13 1.54 8.75
CA CYS A 153 -2.27 2.71 8.94
C CYS A 153 -1.18 2.47 9.99
N LEU A 154 -1.49 1.74 11.07
CA LEU A 154 -0.51 1.33 12.07
C LEU A 154 0.58 0.42 11.46
N ALA A 155 0.18 -0.57 10.65
CA ALA A 155 1.12 -1.43 9.93
C ALA A 155 2.01 -0.61 8.98
N ALA A 156 1.40 0.31 8.22
CA ALA A 156 2.11 1.20 7.31
C ALA A 156 3.13 2.09 8.03
N LYS A 157 2.77 2.74 9.13
CA LYS A 157 3.70 3.57 9.91
C LYS A 157 4.93 2.77 10.38
N TYR A 158 4.72 1.61 10.99
CA TYR A 158 5.81 0.76 11.47
C TYR A 158 6.66 0.17 10.33
N GLU A 159 6.04 -0.12 9.19
CA GLU A 159 6.77 -0.54 7.99
C GLU A 159 7.75 0.54 7.54
N ALA A 160 7.33 1.81 7.51
CA ALA A 160 8.21 2.92 7.16
C ALA A 160 9.39 3.08 8.12
N GLU A 161 9.13 3.04 9.44
CA GLU A 161 10.19 3.10 10.46
C GLU A 161 11.20 1.95 10.28
N SER A 162 10.73 0.77 9.90
CA SER A 162 11.61 -0.36 9.61
C SER A 162 12.40 -0.17 8.31
N LEU A 163 11.81 0.45 7.28
CA LEU A 163 12.46 0.72 6.00
C LEU A 163 13.58 1.76 6.11
N GLU A 164 13.44 2.76 6.98
CA GLU A 164 14.49 3.74 7.22
C GLU A 164 15.74 3.09 7.83
N LYS A 165 15.54 2.23 8.84
CA LYS A 165 16.63 1.44 9.45
C LYS A 165 17.27 0.51 8.45
N TYR A 166 16.44 -0.16 7.64
CA TYR A 166 16.87 -0.99 6.52
C TYR A 166 17.76 -0.21 5.57
N ARG A 167 17.29 0.93 5.03
CA ARG A 167 18.08 1.73 4.09
C ARG A 167 19.43 2.15 4.68
N ALA A 168 19.48 2.56 5.95
CA ALA A 168 20.72 2.92 6.62
C ALA A 168 21.71 1.74 6.74
N GLN A 169 21.21 0.53 7.00
CA GLN A 169 22.04 -0.68 7.04
C GLN A 169 22.58 -1.06 5.65
N TYR A 170 21.79 -0.91 4.59
CA TYR A 170 22.24 -1.16 3.21
C TYR A 170 23.37 -0.22 2.82
N ASP A 171 23.13 1.08 3.00
CA ASP A 171 24.08 2.14 2.67
C ASP A 171 25.40 1.93 3.42
N SER A 172 25.33 1.56 4.70
CA SER A 172 26.50 1.24 5.51
C SER A 172 27.28 0.00 5.03
N LYS A 173 26.62 -0.98 4.40
CA LYS A 173 27.23 -2.25 3.98
C LYS A 173 27.76 -2.21 2.56
N TYR A 174 27.00 -1.59 1.65
CA TYR A 174 27.27 -1.61 0.21
C TYR A 174 27.77 -0.26 -0.32
N HIS A 175 27.70 0.82 0.48
CA HIS A 175 28.12 2.17 0.10
C HIS A 175 27.44 2.75 -1.15
N ASP A 176 26.29 2.18 -1.51
CA ASP A 176 25.39 2.62 -2.56
C ASP A 176 23.97 2.23 -2.14
N THR A 177 22.99 3.11 -2.36
CA THR A 177 21.58 2.74 -2.29
C THR A 177 21.01 2.90 -3.68
N GLY A 178 20.84 1.79 -4.41
CA GLY A 178 20.24 1.76 -5.75
C GLY A 178 18.81 2.33 -5.81
N PHE A 179 18.20 2.59 -4.64
CA PHE A 179 16.86 3.15 -4.49
C PHE A 179 16.78 4.28 -3.45
N THR A 180 15.79 5.15 -3.62
CA THR A 180 15.46 6.21 -2.64
C THR A 180 14.50 5.69 -1.57
N ILE A 181 14.42 6.37 -0.41
CA ILE A 181 13.41 6.03 0.60
C ILE A 181 11.98 6.10 0.05
N CYS A 182 11.67 7.07 -0.82
CA CYS A 182 10.34 7.17 -1.44
C CYS A 182 10.03 5.98 -2.35
N THR A 183 11.05 5.42 -3.04
CA THR A 183 10.90 4.20 -3.84
C THR A 183 10.58 3.00 -2.94
N ALA A 184 11.33 2.79 -1.86
CA ALA A 184 11.07 1.70 -0.92
C ALA A 184 9.67 1.81 -0.27
N LEU A 185 9.26 3.03 0.11
CA LEU A 185 7.92 3.28 0.64
C LEU A 185 6.83 2.98 -0.41
N ALA A 186 7.02 3.37 -1.67
CA ALA A 186 6.07 3.05 -2.74
C ALA A 186 5.92 1.55 -2.99
N ARG A 187 7.02 0.79 -2.96
CA ARG A 187 7.01 -0.67 -3.07
C ARG A 187 6.26 -1.32 -1.90
N SER A 188 6.53 -0.92 -0.66
CA SER A 188 5.79 -1.41 0.52
C SER A 188 4.33 -0.98 0.55
N PHE A 189 4.00 0.22 0.08
CA PHE A 189 2.62 0.67 -0.08
C PHE A 189 1.83 -0.25 -1.01
N ALA A 190 2.40 -0.60 -2.16
CA ALA A 190 1.77 -1.47 -3.13
C ALA A 190 1.58 -2.90 -2.60
N ASP A 191 2.56 -3.43 -1.86
CA ASP A 191 2.45 -4.75 -1.23
C ASP A 191 1.41 -4.78 -0.10
N ILE A 192 1.36 -3.75 0.75
CA ILE A 192 0.27 -3.60 1.73
C ILE A 192 -1.07 -3.54 1.00
N GLY A 193 -1.14 -2.82 -0.11
CA GLY A 193 -2.33 -2.79 -0.97
C GLY A 193 -2.74 -4.17 -1.46
N ASP A 194 -1.80 -4.98 -1.96
CA ASP A 194 -2.11 -6.34 -2.43
C ASP A 194 -2.49 -7.30 -1.30
N ILE A 195 -1.90 -7.15 -0.11
CA ILE A 195 -2.32 -7.87 1.10
C ILE A 195 -3.80 -7.53 1.39
N ILE A 196 -4.14 -6.24 1.44
CA ILE A 196 -5.50 -5.80 1.74
C ILE A 196 -6.48 -6.17 0.63
N ARG A 197 -6.05 -6.28 -0.62
CA ARG A 197 -6.90 -6.63 -1.77
C ARG A 197 -7.01 -8.13 -2.03
N GLY A 198 -6.19 -8.95 -1.38
CA GLY A 198 -6.17 -10.41 -1.56
C GLY A 198 -5.45 -10.83 -2.84
N LYS A 199 -4.58 -9.95 -3.34
CA LYS A 199 -3.76 -10.13 -4.55
C LYS A 199 -2.32 -10.51 -4.24
N ASP A 200 -1.92 -10.42 -2.98
CA ASP A 200 -0.56 -10.74 -2.57
C ASP A 200 -0.24 -12.22 -2.80
N LEU A 201 0.91 -12.46 -3.44
CA LEU A 201 1.37 -13.76 -3.87
C LEU A 201 2.14 -14.50 -2.77
N TYR A 202 2.64 -13.80 -1.74
CA TYR A 202 3.51 -14.40 -0.72
C TYR A 202 2.70 -15.09 0.39
N LEU A 203 2.94 -16.38 0.57
CA LEU A 203 2.22 -17.23 1.52
C LEU A 203 2.85 -17.26 2.92
N GLY A 204 4.04 -16.69 3.08
CA GLY A 204 4.82 -16.80 4.32
C GLY A 204 5.54 -18.14 4.44
N ASP A 205 6.13 -18.35 5.60
CA ASP A 205 7.02 -19.50 5.85
C ASP A 205 6.29 -20.69 6.48
N LYS A 206 5.23 -20.39 7.24
CA LYS A 206 4.43 -21.36 8.01
C LYS A 206 2.93 -21.15 7.79
N GLY A 207 2.55 -20.56 6.65
CA GLY A 207 1.16 -20.28 6.30
C GLY A 207 0.53 -19.13 7.10
N GLU A 208 1.33 -18.30 7.76
CA GLU A 208 0.82 -17.15 8.52
C GLU A 208 0.05 -16.14 7.65
N LYS A 209 0.38 -16.04 6.35
CA LYS A 209 -0.33 -15.18 5.40
C LYS A 209 -1.69 -15.75 5.00
N LEU A 210 -1.86 -17.09 5.02
CA LEU A 210 -3.18 -17.71 4.85
C LEU A 210 -4.13 -17.31 5.98
N LYS A 211 -3.63 -17.31 7.22
CA LYS A 211 -4.40 -16.86 8.39
C LYS A 211 -4.75 -15.37 8.30
N LEU A 212 -3.82 -14.54 7.83
CA LEU A 212 -4.07 -13.12 7.59
C LEU A 212 -5.20 -12.94 6.57
N GLU A 213 -5.13 -13.64 5.44
CA GLU A 213 -6.13 -13.57 4.38
C GLU A 213 -7.52 -14.03 4.88
N ASP A 214 -7.60 -15.10 5.67
CA ASP A 214 -8.85 -15.54 6.29
C ASP A 214 -9.42 -14.51 7.27
N ASN A 215 -8.58 -13.82 8.04
CA ASN A 215 -9.02 -12.74 8.91
C ASN A 215 -9.56 -11.56 8.10
N LEU A 216 -8.89 -11.18 7.01
CA LEU A 216 -9.37 -10.12 6.12
C LEU A 216 -10.72 -10.48 5.52
N LYS A 217 -10.91 -11.70 5.00
CA LYS A 217 -12.22 -12.16 4.49
C LYS A 217 -13.32 -12.03 5.54
N LYS A 218 -13.06 -12.39 6.80
CA LYS A 218 -14.03 -12.24 7.89
C LYS A 218 -14.36 -10.78 8.20
N ILE A 219 -13.39 -9.87 8.12
CA ILE A 219 -13.62 -8.43 8.32
C ILE A 219 -14.41 -7.85 7.15
N PHE A 220 -14.02 -8.17 5.92
CA PHE A 220 -14.72 -7.72 4.72
C PHE A 220 -16.13 -8.29 4.60
N ALA A 221 -16.41 -9.48 5.10
CA ALA A 221 -17.78 -9.99 5.23
C ALA A 221 -18.67 -9.08 6.10
N LYS A 222 -18.12 -8.53 7.19
CA LYS A 222 -18.85 -7.60 8.06
C LYS A 222 -19.05 -6.25 7.38
N ILE A 223 -18.00 -5.72 6.75
CA ILE A 223 -18.06 -4.46 5.98
C ILE A 223 -19.08 -4.60 4.84
N HIS A 224 -19.06 -5.72 4.13
CA HIS A 224 -20.02 -6.05 3.07
C HIS A 224 -21.45 -6.00 3.61
N SER A 225 -21.72 -6.69 4.72
CA SER A 225 -23.04 -6.67 5.35
C SER A 225 -23.46 -5.26 5.77
N ASP A 226 -22.55 -4.42 6.24
CA ASP A 226 -22.83 -3.05 6.64
C ASP A 226 -23.16 -2.14 5.44
N VAL A 227 -22.40 -2.22 4.35
CA VAL A 227 -22.63 -1.37 3.18
C VAL A 227 -23.80 -1.83 2.30
N THR A 228 -24.19 -3.11 2.39
CA THR A 228 -25.29 -3.69 1.59
C THR A 228 -26.62 -3.79 2.33
N ASN A 229 -26.69 -3.37 3.61
CA ASN A 229 -27.92 -3.45 4.42
C ASN A 229 -29.02 -2.44 4.01
N GLY A 230 -28.76 -1.55 3.05
CA GLY A 230 -29.73 -0.57 2.53
C GLY A 230 -29.97 0.65 3.42
N ARG A 231 -29.25 0.81 4.54
CA ARG A 231 -29.45 1.92 5.49
C ARG A 231 -28.78 3.24 5.06
N ASN A 232 -27.94 3.21 4.02
CA ASN A 232 -27.14 4.35 3.57
C ASN A 232 -27.78 5.13 2.40
N GLY A 233 -29.11 5.11 2.28
CA GLY A 233 -29.85 5.79 1.21
C GLY A 233 -29.41 5.33 -0.19
N ARG A 234 -29.38 6.27 -1.15
CA ARG A 234 -29.02 6.00 -2.57
C ARG A 234 -27.64 5.34 -2.73
N ASN A 235 -26.68 5.68 -1.86
CA ASN A 235 -25.35 5.05 -1.88
C ASN A 235 -25.40 3.60 -1.38
N GLY A 236 -26.30 3.28 -0.44
CA GLY A 236 -26.53 1.92 0.03
C GLY A 236 -27.15 1.01 -1.04
N GLU A 237 -28.08 1.52 -1.84
CA GLU A 237 -28.66 0.77 -2.96
C GLU A 237 -27.62 0.49 -4.06
N ALA A 238 -26.81 1.49 -4.42
CA ALA A 238 -25.72 1.33 -5.39
C ALA A 238 -24.67 0.33 -4.88
N ALA A 239 -24.26 0.42 -3.62
CA ALA A 239 -23.32 -0.53 -3.01
C ALA A 239 -23.91 -1.95 -2.96
N LYS A 240 -25.19 -2.10 -2.62
CA LYS A 240 -25.88 -3.39 -2.65
C LYS A 240 -25.86 -4.00 -4.06
N ALA A 241 -26.19 -3.22 -5.08
CA ALA A 241 -26.18 -3.70 -6.47
C ALA A 241 -24.76 -4.10 -6.92
N ARG A 242 -23.74 -3.31 -6.56
CA ARG A 242 -22.35 -3.58 -6.93
C ARG A 242 -21.80 -4.84 -6.26
N TYR A 243 -22.09 -5.05 -4.98
CA TYR A 243 -21.49 -6.13 -4.19
C TYR A 243 -22.37 -7.35 -4.00
N GLN A 244 -23.58 -7.41 -4.60
CA GLN A 244 -24.52 -8.53 -4.41
C GLN A 244 -23.92 -9.92 -4.67
N ASN A 245 -23.01 -10.02 -5.65
CA ASN A 245 -22.35 -11.27 -6.05
C ASN A 245 -20.91 -11.40 -5.51
N ASP A 246 -20.44 -10.42 -4.74
CA ASP A 246 -19.07 -10.38 -4.21
C ASP A 246 -19.04 -10.91 -2.77
N THR A 247 -19.28 -12.21 -2.60
CA THR A 247 -19.62 -12.82 -1.29
C THR A 247 -18.57 -13.79 -0.73
N LYS A 248 -17.64 -14.28 -1.56
CA LYS A 248 -16.63 -15.28 -1.13
C LYS A 248 -15.32 -14.64 -0.70
N ASN A 249 -14.73 -13.84 -1.59
CA ASN A 249 -13.42 -13.22 -1.36
C ASN A 249 -13.49 -11.69 -1.27
N TYR A 250 -14.65 -11.10 -1.57
CA TYR A 250 -14.90 -9.67 -1.49
C TYR A 250 -13.94 -8.84 -2.37
N PHE A 251 -13.54 -9.36 -3.54
CA PHE A 251 -12.47 -8.74 -4.32
C PHE A 251 -12.86 -7.34 -4.81
N GLN A 252 -14.09 -7.14 -5.26
CA GLN A 252 -14.54 -5.81 -5.69
C GLN A 252 -14.60 -4.86 -4.50
N LEU A 253 -15.20 -5.30 -3.39
CA LEU A 253 -15.28 -4.51 -2.16
C LEU A 253 -13.90 -4.14 -1.61
N ARG A 254 -12.92 -5.04 -1.68
CA ARG A 254 -11.55 -4.83 -1.19
C ARG A 254 -10.76 -3.86 -2.08
N GLU A 255 -10.89 -3.96 -3.40
CA GLU A 255 -10.30 -2.99 -4.34
C GLU A 255 -10.83 -1.58 -4.08
N ASP A 256 -12.15 -1.48 -3.94
CA ASP A 256 -12.84 -0.23 -3.71
C ASP A 256 -12.51 0.37 -2.34
N TRP A 257 -12.41 -0.48 -1.31
CA TRP A 257 -11.98 -0.07 0.02
C TRP A 257 -10.54 0.44 0.01
N TRP A 258 -9.62 -0.25 -0.68
CA TRP A 258 -8.25 0.22 -0.82
C TRP A 258 -8.24 1.60 -1.48
N ASN A 259 -8.91 1.77 -2.63
CA ASN A 259 -8.94 3.07 -3.30
C ASN A 259 -9.52 4.19 -2.42
N ALA A 260 -10.58 3.90 -1.65
CA ALA A 260 -11.19 4.87 -0.75
C ALA A 260 -10.25 5.33 0.39
N ASN A 261 -9.26 4.51 0.74
CA ASN A 261 -8.42 4.68 1.93
C ASN A 261 -6.92 4.85 1.64
N ARG A 262 -6.46 4.57 0.41
CA ARG A 262 -5.04 4.55 0.01
C ARG A 262 -4.30 5.86 0.33
N GLN A 263 -5.01 6.98 0.27
CA GLN A 263 -4.52 8.30 0.66
C GLN A 263 -4.11 8.36 2.14
N GLU A 264 -4.99 7.96 3.06
CA GLU A 264 -4.70 7.99 4.50
C GLU A 264 -3.63 6.97 4.87
N ILE A 265 -3.59 5.84 4.17
CA ILE A 265 -2.53 4.83 4.33
C ILE A 265 -1.19 5.39 3.87
N TRP A 266 -1.13 6.09 2.74
CA TRP A 266 0.09 6.78 2.28
C TRP A 266 0.54 7.84 3.27
N LYS A 267 -0.39 8.63 3.82
CA LYS A 267 -0.10 9.61 4.88
C LYS A 267 0.44 8.93 6.15
N ALA A 268 -0.05 7.76 6.53
CA ALA A 268 0.51 7.02 7.68
C ALA A 268 1.92 6.47 7.38
N LEU A 269 2.12 5.93 6.18
CA LEU A 269 3.39 5.37 5.72
C LEU A 269 4.51 6.44 5.61
N THR A 270 4.17 7.67 5.28
CA THR A 270 5.17 8.73 5.03
C THR A 270 5.30 9.70 6.20
N CYS A 271 4.79 9.35 7.40
CA CYS A 271 4.80 10.25 8.57
C CYS A 271 6.18 10.79 8.90
N ASP A 272 7.15 9.90 8.94
CA ASP A 272 8.51 10.16 9.42
C ASP A 272 9.54 10.25 8.29
N ALA A 273 9.08 10.10 7.03
CA ALA A 273 9.92 10.27 5.85
C ALA A 273 10.62 11.64 5.85
N PRO A 274 11.87 11.74 5.34
CA PRO A 274 12.65 12.98 5.41
C PRO A 274 11.94 14.18 4.75
N GLY A 275 12.09 15.36 5.35
CA GLY A 275 11.43 16.59 4.87
C GLY A 275 11.88 17.04 3.48
N ASN A 276 13.02 16.57 2.99
CA ASN A 276 13.52 16.81 1.63
C ASN A 276 13.36 15.60 0.70
N ALA A 277 12.76 14.49 1.16
CA ALA A 277 12.58 13.30 0.34
C ALA A 277 11.58 13.55 -0.78
N GLN A 278 11.99 13.23 -2.01
CA GLN A 278 11.18 13.41 -3.22
C GLN A 278 10.89 12.07 -3.89
N TYR A 279 9.66 11.91 -4.36
CA TYR A 279 9.30 10.81 -5.26
C TYR A 279 10.02 10.98 -6.59
N PHE A 280 10.41 9.86 -7.21
CA PHE A 280 11.30 9.88 -8.37
C PHE A 280 10.63 10.46 -9.63
N ARG A 281 9.30 10.42 -9.71
CA ARG A 281 8.52 10.97 -10.83
C ARG A 281 7.86 12.29 -10.43
N ASN A 282 7.73 13.22 -11.38
CA ASN A 282 6.80 14.33 -11.23
C ASN A 282 5.38 13.75 -11.29
N ALA A 283 4.79 13.48 -10.13
CA ALA A 283 3.46 12.88 -10.03
C ALA A 283 2.41 13.89 -9.56
N CYS A 284 2.81 14.98 -8.91
CA CYS A 284 1.88 15.94 -8.33
C CYS A 284 1.35 16.91 -9.38
N SER A 285 0.14 17.44 -9.17
CA SER A 285 -0.49 18.42 -10.07
C SER A 285 -0.63 17.87 -11.50
N GLU A 286 -1.22 16.68 -11.65
CA GLU A 286 -1.35 15.99 -12.95
C GLU A 286 0.00 15.72 -13.62
N GLY A 287 1.00 15.34 -12.82
CA GLY A 287 2.34 15.05 -13.32
C GLY A 287 3.21 16.28 -13.65
N LYS A 288 2.75 17.50 -13.32
CA LYS A 288 3.47 18.74 -13.64
C LYS A 288 4.53 19.10 -12.61
N THR A 289 4.46 18.54 -11.41
CA THR A 289 5.31 18.96 -10.27
C THR A 289 5.82 17.77 -9.47
N ALA A 290 7.02 17.93 -8.90
CA ALA A 290 7.58 17.00 -7.94
C ALA A 290 6.84 17.07 -6.59
N THR A 291 6.98 16.02 -5.78
CA THR A 291 6.62 16.08 -4.36
C THR A 291 7.50 17.08 -3.62
N LYS A 292 6.96 17.77 -2.61
CA LYS A 292 7.69 18.76 -1.82
C LYS A 292 7.90 18.28 -0.37
N GLY A 293 8.70 17.23 -0.26
CA GLY A 293 9.08 16.64 1.02
C GLY A 293 8.18 15.49 1.46
N LYS A 294 8.74 14.63 2.33
CA LYS A 294 8.07 13.43 2.87
C LYS A 294 7.45 12.53 1.81
N CYS A 295 7.95 12.55 0.56
CA CYS A 295 7.33 11.84 -0.55
C CYS A 295 5.84 12.20 -0.76
N ARG A 296 5.42 13.46 -0.52
CA ARG A 296 4.03 13.91 -0.65
C ARG A 296 3.87 15.10 -1.60
N CYS A 297 2.71 15.17 -2.20
CA CYS A 297 2.22 16.38 -2.85
C CYS A 297 1.80 17.42 -1.80
N ASP A 298 1.80 18.71 -2.18
CA ASP A 298 1.48 19.83 -1.28
C ASP A 298 0.33 20.71 -1.82
N GLY A 299 -0.05 21.71 -1.01
CA GLY A 299 -1.04 22.70 -1.38
C GLY A 299 -2.38 22.08 -1.77
N LYS A 300 -2.91 22.45 -2.94
CA LYS A 300 -4.20 21.96 -3.45
C LYS A 300 -4.19 20.46 -3.76
N ASN A 301 -3.02 19.83 -3.88
CA ASN A 301 -2.84 18.42 -4.22
C ASN A 301 -2.38 17.59 -3.02
N ALA A 302 -2.51 18.10 -1.79
CA ALA A 302 -2.07 17.40 -0.57
C ALA A 302 -2.72 16.02 -0.36
N ASP A 303 -3.87 15.78 -1.00
CA ASP A 303 -4.60 14.53 -0.95
C ASP A 303 -4.24 13.54 -2.07
N GLN A 304 -3.34 13.94 -2.99
CA GLN A 304 -2.85 13.07 -4.05
C GLN A 304 -1.74 12.14 -3.53
N VAL A 305 -1.89 10.84 -3.77
CA VAL A 305 -0.80 9.86 -3.62
C VAL A 305 0.08 9.93 -4.87
N PRO A 306 1.39 10.19 -4.74
CA PRO A 306 2.28 10.38 -5.89
C PRO A 306 2.73 9.08 -6.57
N THR A 307 2.46 7.92 -5.97
CA THR A 307 2.77 6.62 -6.55
C THR A 307 1.52 5.92 -7.06
N TYR A 308 1.69 5.09 -8.08
CA TYR A 308 0.68 4.22 -8.66
C TYR A 308 1.15 2.76 -8.78
N PHE A 309 2.23 2.40 -8.07
CA PHE A 309 2.70 1.01 -7.97
C PHE A 309 1.61 0.06 -7.46
N ASP A 310 0.68 0.52 -6.62
CA ASP A 310 -0.46 -0.27 -6.17
C ASP A 310 -1.42 -0.65 -7.31
N TYR A 311 -1.27 -0.12 -8.52
CA TYR A 311 -2.02 -0.52 -9.71
C TYR A 311 -1.15 -1.22 -10.77
N VAL A 312 0.08 -1.59 -10.41
CA VAL A 312 0.98 -2.42 -11.21
C VAL A 312 0.90 -3.87 -10.69
N PRO A 313 0.84 -4.91 -11.55
CA PRO A 313 0.88 -6.30 -11.08
C PRO A 313 2.09 -6.63 -10.20
N GLN A 314 1.87 -7.36 -9.10
CA GLN A 314 2.90 -7.62 -8.09
C GLN A 314 4.18 -8.25 -8.64
N PHE A 315 4.05 -9.23 -9.53
CA PHE A 315 5.19 -9.86 -10.19
C PHE A 315 6.13 -8.84 -10.85
N LEU A 316 5.59 -7.87 -11.59
CA LEU A 316 6.39 -6.86 -12.29
C LEU A 316 7.10 -5.92 -11.30
N ARG A 317 6.45 -5.57 -10.19
CA ARG A 317 7.06 -4.74 -9.15
C ARG A 317 8.19 -5.45 -8.44
N TRP A 318 8.01 -6.73 -8.12
CA TRP A 318 9.04 -7.54 -7.50
C TRP A 318 10.21 -7.81 -8.43
N PHE A 319 9.94 -8.05 -9.72
CA PHE A 319 11.00 -8.22 -10.70
C PHE A 319 11.80 -6.92 -10.91
N GLU A 320 11.12 -5.77 -10.94
CA GLU A 320 11.78 -4.47 -10.96
C GLU A 320 12.64 -4.23 -9.72
N GLU A 321 12.14 -4.54 -8.51
CA GLU A 321 12.89 -4.42 -7.26
C GLU A 321 14.14 -5.32 -7.25
N TRP A 322 14.01 -6.57 -7.70
CA TRP A 322 15.14 -7.50 -7.84
C TRP A 322 16.24 -7.02 -8.78
N ALA A 323 15.90 -6.20 -9.78
CA ALA A 323 16.90 -5.64 -10.69
C ALA A 323 17.61 -4.41 -10.11
N GLU A 324 17.08 -3.79 -9.04
CA GLU A 324 17.66 -2.61 -8.38
C GLU A 324 18.39 -2.94 -7.05
N ASP A 325 18.14 -4.12 -6.46
CA ASP A 325 18.74 -4.61 -5.21
C ASP A 325 20.09 -5.32 -5.41
#